data_AF-H2YCZ5-F1
#
_entry.id   AF-H2YCZ5-F1
#
_cell.length_a   1.000
_cell.length_b   1.000
_cell.length_c   1.000
_cell.angle_alpha   90.00
_cell.angle_beta   90.00
_cell.angle_gamma   90.00
#
_symmetry.space_group_name_H-M   'P 1'
#
loop_
_entity.id
_entity.type
_entity.pdbx_description
1 polymer ?
#
loop_
_entity_poly.entity_id
_entity_poly.type
_entity_poly.pdbx_seq_one_letter_code
_entity_poly.pdbx_strand_id
1 'polypeptide(L)'
;MDVIQPRAEYVGKKIIVKDTELEINLWKSGFIRCSTIEDDGTDLMLLVEWVDQSWEDREWVRMDDFPQVFIESQVSTVKDKIVLVFAAVHAASESNVLIEFFNDNLRDFVDKDTLTQINTVGQIMKAARSEDCKTKEDIMNWINLQRTQQALLQYENSLPGIRVLMYGINSTVRWINALITGHGKAGRLQVLNEQVLTPTIVDPREIQVMFLDPNMIIDILDNNLGVYQRRSRRGTSSANVSPLPTPKRRSSVTKRKSLPEILVDKPKREKLGSNNKAPQRKRTSRSRKSNSSTELTPLPQ
;
A
#
# COMPACT_ATOMS: atom_id res chain seq x y z
N MET A 1 11.47 -8.15 16.17
CA MET A 1 10.30 -7.88 17.05
C MET A 1 9.18 -8.88 16.75
N ASP A 2 8.83 -9.77 17.69
CA ASP A 2 7.89 -10.89 17.45
C ASP A 2 6.46 -10.63 17.94
N VAL A 3 6.27 -9.63 18.81
CA VAL A 3 4.97 -9.31 19.42
C VAL A 3 4.12 -8.49 18.44
N ILE A 4 2.86 -8.87 18.27
CA ILE A 4 1.84 -8.10 17.55
C ILE A 4 1.00 -7.35 18.59
N GLN A 5 1.00 -6.03 18.52
CA GLN A 5 0.16 -5.19 19.36
C GLN A 5 -1.15 -4.85 18.65
N PRO A 6 -2.30 -4.85 19.36
CA PRO A 6 -3.54 -4.33 18.83
C PRO A 6 -3.36 -2.88 18.35
N ARG A 7 -3.85 -2.58 17.15
CA ARG A 7 -3.79 -1.23 16.55
C ARG A 7 -4.96 -0.40 17.06
N ALA A 8 -4.74 0.87 17.38
CA ALA A 8 -5.84 1.77 17.77
C ALA A 8 -6.60 2.28 16.54
N GLU A 9 -5.89 2.42 15.43
CA GLU A 9 -6.39 2.94 14.16
C GLU A 9 -7.43 2.00 13.54
N TYR A 10 -8.43 2.58 12.87
CA TYR A 10 -9.46 1.83 12.14
C TYR A 10 -8.99 1.38 10.75
N VAL A 11 -8.09 2.15 10.14
CA VAL A 11 -7.65 1.93 8.77
C VAL A 11 -6.94 0.58 8.58
N GLY A 12 -7.34 -0.12 7.53
CA GLY A 12 -6.88 -1.46 7.18
C GLY A 12 -7.54 -2.57 7.99
N LYS A 13 -8.43 -2.27 8.93
CA LYS A 13 -9.17 -3.31 9.68
C LYS A 13 -10.39 -3.78 8.90
N LYS A 14 -10.77 -5.04 9.13
CA LYS A 14 -12.07 -5.55 8.71
C LYS A 14 -13.18 -5.00 9.61
N ILE A 15 -14.29 -4.62 9.01
CA ILE A 15 -15.53 -4.19 9.68
C ILE A 15 -16.65 -5.16 9.33
N ILE A 16 -17.47 -5.49 10.32
CA ILE A 16 -18.69 -6.29 10.16
C ILE A 16 -19.84 -5.49 10.75
N VAL A 17 -20.88 -5.27 9.94
CA VAL A 17 -22.06 -4.52 10.35
C VAL A 17 -23.32 -5.35 10.13
N LYS A 18 -24.31 -5.15 11.00
CA LYS A 18 -25.66 -5.67 10.76
C LYS A 18 -26.40 -4.66 9.89
N ASP A 19 -26.79 -5.06 8.69
CA ASP A 19 -27.57 -4.21 7.80
C ASP A 19 -29.06 -4.32 8.12
N THR A 20 -29.75 -3.19 8.15
CA THR A 20 -31.20 -3.10 8.39
C THR A 20 -32.00 -2.84 7.11
N GLU A 21 -31.35 -2.38 6.04
CA GLU A 21 -32.02 -2.06 4.77
C GLU A 21 -32.15 -3.29 3.87
N LEU A 22 -31.22 -4.23 3.99
CA LEU A 22 -31.28 -5.53 3.31
C LEU A 22 -32.15 -6.53 4.09
N GLU A 23 -32.58 -7.60 3.42
CA GLU A 23 -33.44 -8.66 3.97
C GLU A 23 -33.08 -8.99 5.44
N ILE A 24 -34.11 -9.04 6.28
CA ILE A 24 -34.04 -9.11 7.74
C ILE A 24 -32.93 -10.08 8.20
N ASN A 25 -31.88 -9.52 8.83
CA ASN A 25 -30.70 -10.21 9.41
C ASN A 25 -29.50 -10.47 8.48
N LEU A 26 -29.30 -9.71 7.40
CA LEU A 26 -28.07 -9.80 6.63
C LEU A 26 -26.90 -9.07 7.32
N TRP A 27 -25.76 -9.76 7.43
CA TRP A 27 -24.51 -9.17 7.90
C TRP A 27 -23.64 -8.76 6.70
N LYS A 28 -23.19 -7.51 6.67
CA LYS A 28 -22.22 -7.01 5.68
C LYS A 28 -20.82 -7.02 6.28
N SER A 29 -19.82 -7.20 5.42
CA SER A 29 -18.42 -7.08 5.82
C SER A 29 -17.61 -6.34 4.79
N GLY A 30 -16.70 -5.50 5.26
CA GLY A 30 -15.85 -4.69 4.42
C GLY A 30 -14.49 -4.44 5.04
N PHE A 31 -13.65 -3.70 4.33
CA PHE A 31 -12.38 -3.21 4.83
C PHE A 31 -12.41 -1.70 4.93
N ILE A 32 -12.01 -1.18 6.08
CA ILE A 32 -11.90 0.26 6.31
C ILE A 32 -10.66 0.74 5.57
N ARG A 33 -10.84 1.50 4.49
CA ARG A 33 -9.73 2.00 3.69
C ARG A 33 -9.27 3.37 4.14
N CYS A 34 -10.21 4.20 4.59
CA CYS A 34 -9.93 5.51 5.15
C CYS A 34 -10.85 5.83 6.33
N SER A 35 -10.42 6.75 7.16
CA SER A 35 -11.23 7.34 8.22
C SER A 35 -11.02 8.84 8.25
N THR A 36 -12.08 9.60 8.47
CA THR A 36 -12.02 11.04 8.73
C THR A 36 -12.95 11.37 9.87
N ILE A 37 -12.67 12.48 10.55
CA ILE A 37 -13.61 13.09 11.49
C ILE A 37 -14.24 14.27 10.75
N GLU A 38 -15.55 14.45 10.83
CA GLU A 38 -16.22 15.63 10.26
C GLU A 38 -15.73 16.93 10.91
N ASP A 39 -15.98 18.06 10.25
CA ASP A 39 -15.46 19.37 10.63
C ASP A 39 -15.95 19.84 12.02
N ASP A 40 -17.05 19.28 12.53
CA ASP A 40 -17.56 19.50 13.88
C ASP A 40 -16.82 18.69 14.96
N GLY A 41 -15.96 17.76 14.54
CA GLY A 41 -15.12 16.95 15.42
C GLY A 41 -15.87 15.81 16.11
N THR A 42 -17.17 15.61 15.82
CA THR A 42 -18.00 14.64 16.55
C THR A 42 -18.21 13.35 15.79
N ASP A 43 -18.26 13.41 14.46
CA ASP A 43 -18.72 12.27 13.66
C ASP A 43 -17.56 11.58 12.93
N LEU A 44 -17.27 10.35 13.36
CA LEU A 44 -16.30 9.49 12.70
C LEU A 44 -16.92 8.86 11.45
N MET A 45 -16.37 9.22 10.29
CA MET A 45 -16.73 8.67 8.99
C MET A 45 -15.69 7.64 8.54
N LEU A 46 -16.14 6.49 8.04
CA LEU A 46 -15.29 5.43 7.53
C LEU A 46 -15.56 5.21 6.04
N LEU A 47 -14.51 5.22 5.22
CA LEU A 47 -14.61 4.80 3.82
C LEU A 47 -14.42 3.28 3.77
N VAL A 48 -15.48 2.56 3.44
CA VAL A 48 -15.51 1.10 3.47
C VAL A 48 -15.59 0.54 2.06
N GLU A 49 -14.72 -0.42 1.76
CA GLU A 49 -14.88 -1.31 0.61
C GLU A 49 -15.56 -2.60 1.07
N TRP A 50 -16.78 -2.85 0.61
CA TRP A 50 -17.52 -4.08 0.91
C TRP A 50 -16.95 -5.28 0.14
N VAL A 51 -16.92 -6.45 0.79
CA VAL A 51 -16.30 -7.67 0.24
C VAL A 51 -17.07 -8.22 -0.97
N ASP A 52 -18.38 -8.01 -1.00
CA ASP A 52 -19.33 -8.50 -2.00
C ASP A 52 -19.64 -7.48 -3.12
N GLN A 53 -18.95 -6.34 -3.14
CA GLN A 53 -19.19 -5.25 -4.10
C GLN A 53 -17.90 -4.85 -4.83
N SER A 54 -18.03 -4.05 -5.89
CA SER A 54 -16.86 -3.47 -6.54
C SER A 54 -16.20 -2.46 -5.60
N TRP A 55 -14.88 -2.30 -5.69
CA TRP A 55 -14.17 -1.23 -4.97
C TRP A 55 -14.61 0.18 -5.43
N GLU A 56 -15.21 0.27 -6.61
CA GLU A 56 -15.83 1.50 -7.14
C GLU A 56 -17.08 1.91 -6.36
N ASP A 57 -17.78 0.92 -5.77
CA ASP A 57 -18.99 1.10 -4.96
C ASP A 57 -18.66 1.39 -3.47
N ARG A 58 -17.39 1.64 -3.16
CA ARG A 58 -16.96 2.06 -1.81
C ARG A 58 -17.76 3.28 -1.37
N GLU A 59 -18.10 3.31 -0.09
CA GLU A 59 -18.93 4.37 0.47
C GLU A 59 -18.40 4.86 1.81
N TRP A 60 -18.69 6.12 2.10
CA TRP A 60 -18.47 6.70 3.42
C TRP A 60 -19.67 6.36 4.29
N VAL A 61 -19.43 5.76 5.45
CA VAL A 61 -20.47 5.33 6.39
C VAL A 61 -20.21 5.89 7.79
N ARG A 62 -21.28 6.14 8.56
CA ARG A 62 -21.20 6.38 10.01
C ARG A 62 -21.40 5.06 10.74
N MET A 63 -20.78 4.94 11.91
CA MET A 63 -21.02 3.77 12.77
C MET A 63 -22.48 3.74 13.27
N ASP A 64 -23.06 4.91 13.51
CA ASP A 64 -24.43 5.06 14.02
C ASP A 64 -25.51 4.73 12.98
N ASP A 65 -25.14 4.62 11.70
CA ASP A 65 -26.06 4.16 10.64
C ASP A 65 -26.40 2.67 10.80
N PHE A 66 -25.64 1.92 11.61
CA PHE A 66 -25.83 0.49 11.80
C PHE A 66 -26.18 0.14 13.25
N PRO A 67 -27.19 -0.71 13.49
CA PRO A 67 -27.56 -1.13 14.84
C PRO A 67 -26.50 -2.00 15.53
N GLN A 68 -25.63 -2.66 14.75
CA GLN A 68 -24.50 -3.41 15.28
C GLN A 68 -23.26 -3.25 14.41
N VAL A 69 -22.13 -2.90 15.05
CA VAL A 69 -20.83 -2.70 14.42
C VAL A 69 -19.75 -3.43 15.20
N PHE A 70 -19.00 -4.26 14.50
CA PHE A 70 -17.85 -5.01 14.99
C PHE A 70 -16.62 -4.69 14.14
N ILE A 71 -15.50 -4.45 14.79
CA ILE A 71 -14.24 -4.10 14.13
C ILE A 71 -13.15 -5.07 14.53
N GLU A 72 -12.35 -5.50 13.57
CA GLU A 72 -11.19 -6.35 13.78
C GLU A 72 -10.32 -5.83 14.93
N SER A 73 -10.02 -6.71 15.88
CA SER A 73 -9.24 -6.39 17.07
C SER A 73 -7.91 -7.14 17.08
N GLN A 74 -7.97 -8.47 17.08
CA GLN A 74 -6.79 -9.31 17.28
C GLN A 74 -7.02 -10.72 16.74
N VAL A 75 -5.96 -11.53 16.72
CA VAL A 75 -6.05 -12.97 16.46
C VAL A 75 -6.02 -13.74 17.77
N SER A 76 -6.74 -14.86 17.83
CA SER A 76 -6.74 -15.78 18.98
C SER A 76 -6.97 -17.20 18.48
N THR A 77 -6.96 -18.19 19.38
CA THR A 77 -7.37 -19.56 19.04
C THR A 77 -8.61 -20.00 19.82
N VAL A 78 -9.46 -20.75 19.13
CA VAL A 78 -10.61 -21.47 19.70
C VAL A 78 -10.48 -22.93 19.29
N LYS A 79 -10.43 -23.85 20.26
CA LYS A 79 -10.30 -25.30 20.00
C LYS A 79 -9.18 -25.61 19.00
N ASP A 80 -7.99 -25.02 19.23
CA ASP A 80 -6.79 -25.10 18.40
C ASP A 80 -6.88 -24.52 16.97
N LYS A 81 -8.02 -23.92 16.59
CA LYS A 81 -8.16 -23.20 15.32
C LYS A 81 -7.87 -21.73 15.50
N ILE A 82 -7.15 -21.16 14.55
CA ILE A 82 -6.86 -19.72 14.52
C ILE A 82 -8.06 -18.93 14.02
N VAL A 83 -8.41 -17.87 14.75
CA VAL A 83 -9.58 -17.04 14.48
C VAL A 83 -9.24 -15.56 14.59
N LEU A 84 -9.94 -14.75 13.80
CA LEU A 84 -9.93 -13.30 13.90
C LEU A 84 -11.04 -12.86 14.86
N VAL A 85 -10.69 -12.06 15.85
CA VAL A 85 -11.58 -11.60 16.92
C VAL A 85 -11.96 -10.15 16.64
N PHE A 86 -13.25 -9.84 16.78
CA PHE A 86 -13.79 -8.50 16.56
C PHE A 86 -14.27 -7.88 17.87
N ALA A 87 -13.90 -6.61 18.09
CA ALA A 87 -14.43 -5.81 19.18
C ALA A 87 -15.78 -5.21 18.77
N ALA A 88 -16.78 -5.33 19.65
CA ALA A 88 -18.04 -4.61 19.50
C ALA A 88 -17.80 -3.11 19.73
N VAL A 89 -18.10 -2.30 18.73
CA VAL A 89 -18.02 -0.83 18.82
C VAL A 89 -19.40 -0.23 19.08
N HIS A 90 -20.42 -0.84 18.49
CA HIS A 90 -21.82 -0.50 18.70
C HIS A 90 -22.58 -1.83 18.77
N ALA A 91 -22.87 -2.37 19.96
CA ALA A 91 -23.67 -3.61 20.10
C ALA A 91 -24.29 -3.71 21.50
N ALA A 92 -25.39 -4.46 21.61
CA ALA A 92 -26.18 -4.56 22.85
C ALA A 92 -25.64 -5.53 23.91
N SER A 93 -24.73 -6.46 23.56
CA SER A 93 -24.23 -7.50 24.48
C SER A 93 -22.70 -7.54 24.51
N GLU A 94 -22.14 -7.53 25.72
CA GLU A 94 -20.68 -7.58 25.97
C GLU A 94 -20.13 -8.98 26.26
N SER A 95 -20.99 -9.98 26.53
CA SER A 95 -20.54 -11.30 26.99
C SER A 95 -19.96 -12.18 25.88
N ASN A 96 -20.53 -12.09 24.68
CA ASN A 96 -20.09 -12.88 23.54
C ASN A 96 -19.26 -12.00 22.60
N VAL A 97 -18.20 -12.60 22.05
CA VAL A 97 -17.33 -11.94 21.09
C VAL A 97 -17.57 -12.53 19.72
N LEU A 98 -17.66 -11.67 18.71
CA LEU A 98 -17.74 -12.10 17.32
C LEU A 98 -16.35 -12.58 16.87
N ILE A 99 -16.30 -13.78 16.32
CA ILE A 99 -15.11 -14.34 15.71
C ILE A 99 -15.36 -14.67 14.24
N GLU A 100 -14.30 -14.69 13.45
CA GLU A 100 -14.30 -15.18 12.07
C GLU A 100 -13.14 -16.17 11.88
N PHE A 101 -13.42 -17.33 11.27
CA PHE A 101 -12.39 -18.31 10.96
C PHE A 101 -11.67 -17.95 9.66
N PHE A 102 -10.34 -18.05 9.64
CA PHE A 102 -9.55 -17.69 8.45
C PHE A 102 -9.76 -18.62 7.26
N ASN A 103 -10.11 -19.89 7.50
CA ASN A 103 -10.21 -20.92 6.46
C ASN A 103 -11.43 -20.75 5.55
N ASP A 104 -12.58 -20.41 6.13
CA ASP A 104 -13.87 -20.40 5.44
C ASP A 104 -14.62 -19.06 5.59
N ASN A 105 -14.06 -18.11 6.33
CA ASN A 105 -14.70 -16.84 6.69
C ASN A 105 -16.05 -17.00 7.41
N LEU A 106 -16.33 -18.18 7.98
CA LEU A 106 -17.51 -18.38 8.81
C LEU A 106 -17.37 -17.59 10.10
N ARG A 107 -18.52 -17.12 10.58
CA ARG A 107 -18.61 -16.27 11.76
C ARG A 107 -19.43 -16.94 12.83
N ASP A 108 -19.01 -16.76 14.07
CA ASP A 108 -19.74 -17.26 15.23
C ASP A 108 -19.59 -16.29 16.41
N PHE A 109 -20.53 -16.38 17.34
CA PHE A 109 -20.45 -15.68 18.62
C PHE A 109 -20.02 -16.67 19.69
N VAL A 110 -18.87 -16.40 20.30
CA VAL A 110 -18.31 -17.31 21.31
C VAL A 110 -18.04 -16.54 22.60
N ASP A 111 -18.23 -17.22 23.72
CA ASP A 111 -17.86 -16.69 25.03
C ASP A 111 -16.35 -16.37 25.08
N LYS A 112 -16.03 -15.21 25.64
CA LYS A 112 -14.68 -14.66 25.69
C LYS A 112 -13.71 -15.60 26.42
N ASP A 113 -14.19 -16.33 27.42
CA ASP A 113 -13.38 -17.22 28.25
C ASP A 113 -12.88 -18.47 27.50
N THR A 114 -13.48 -18.78 26.35
CA THR A 114 -13.03 -19.90 25.50
C THR A 114 -11.86 -19.53 24.59
N LEU A 115 -11.56 -18.23 24.45
CA LEU A 115 -10.50 -17.73 23.58
C LEU A 115 -9.14 -17.82 24.26
N THR A 116 -8.18 -18.42 23.57
CA THR A 116 -6.78 -18.36 23.98
C THR A 116 -6.09 -17.23 23.23
N GLN A 117 -5.64 -16.21 23.94
CA GLN A 117 -4.98 -15.04 23.35
C GLN A 117 -3.62 -15.42 22.74
N ILE A 118 -3.36 -14.91 21.54
CA ILE A 118 -2.08 -15.04 20.86
C ILE A 118 -1.51 -13.65 20.60
N ASN A 119 -0.26 -13.43 20.98
CA ASN A 119 0.37 -12.11 20.88
C ASN A 119 1.70 -12.11 20.12
N THR A 120 2.19 -13.26 19.63
CA THR A 120 3.45 -13.33 18.87
C THR A 120 3.27 -14.01 17.52
N VAL A 121 4.06 -13.60 16.52
CA VAL A 121 4.05 -14.25 15.20
C VAL A 121 4.46 -15.71 15.31
N GLY A 122 5.44 -16.05 16.16
CA GLY A 122 5.80 -17.45 16.42
C GLY A 122 4.64 -18.32 16.91
N GLN A 123 3.78 -17.79 17.79
CA GLN A 123 2.58 -18.51 18.26
C GLN A 123 1.50 -18.60 17.16
N ILE A 124 1.27 -17.52 16.40
CA ILE A 124 0.34 -17.52 15.27
C ILE A 124 0.73 -18.59 14.25
N MET A 125 2.00 -18.59 13.84
CA MET A 125 2.50 -19.56 12.87
C MET A 125 2.50 -20.99 13.43
N LYS A 126 2.62 -21.14 14.76
CA LYS A 126 2.48 -22.45 15.42
C LYS A 126 1.04 -22.96 15.34
N ALA A 127 0.05 -22.11 15.62
CA ALA A 127 -1.37 -22.45 15.53
C ALA A 127 -1.77 -22.73 14.07
N ALA A 128 -1.23 -21.96 13.13
CA ALA A 128 -1.51 -22.11 11.70
C ALA A 128 -0.83 -23.33 11.04
N ARG A 129 -0.09 -24.18 11.77
CA ARG A 129 0.69 -25.28 11.15
C ARG A 129 -0.18 -26.26 10.37
N SER A 130 -1.32 -26.63 10.94
CA SER A 130 -2.28 -27.59 10.38
C SER A 130 -3.15 -26.98 9.28
N GLU A 131 -3.13 -25.67 9.12
CA GLU A 131 -3.94 -24.98 8.11
C GLU A 131 -3.39 -25.22 6.70
N ASP A 132 -4.27 -25.07 5.71
CA ASP A 132 -3.92 -25.17 4.31
C ASP A 132 -3.07 -23.96 3.85
N CYS A 133 -2.54 -24.05 2.62
CA CYS A 133 -1.65 -23.02 2.09
C CYS A 133 -2.32 -21.65 1.98
N LYS A 134 -3.60 -21.60 1.62
CA LYS A 134 -4.31 -20.34 1.39
C LYS A 134 -4.56 -19.63 2.71
N THR A 135 -5.05 -20.36 3.71
CA THR A 135 -5.24 -19.84 5.07
C THR A 135 -3.94 -19.30 5.67
N LYS A 136 -2.80 -19.99 5.44
CA LYS A 136 -1.48 -19.49 5.85
C LYS A 136 -1.10 -18.18 5.17
N GLU A 137 -1.40 -18.05 3.89
CA GLU A 137 -1.18 -16.80 3.14
C GLU A 137 -2.03 -15.66 3.70
N ASP A 138 -3.31 -15.90 3.98
CA ASP A 138 -4.22 -14.90 4.56
C ASP A 138 -3.78 -14.45 5.96
N ILE A 139 -3.30 -15.39 6.79
CA ILE A 139 -2.71 -15.08 8.09
C ILE A 139 -1.44 -14.25 7.93
N MET A 140 -0.57 -14.59 6.98
CA MET A 140 0.65 -13.80 6.72
C MET A 140 0.32 -12.42 6.17
N ASN A 141 -0.68 -12.29 5.32
CA ASN A 141 -1.18 -11.00 4.82
C ASN A 141 -1.71 -10.15 5.97
N TRP A 142 -2.47 -10.75 6.89
CA TRP A 142 -2.92 -10.08 8.10
C TRP A 142 -1.74 -9.60 8.95
N ILE A 143 -0.76 -10.45 9.25
CA ILE A 143 0.46 -10.09 10.00
C ILE A 143 1.21 -8.94 9.32
N ASN A 144 1.41 -9.04 8.00
CA ASN A 144 2.09 -8.03 7.21
C ASN A 144 1.36 -6.69 7.28
N LEU A 145 0.02 -6.70 7.28
CA LEU A 145 -0.77 -5.48 7.43
C LEU A 145 -0.58 -4.85 8.82
N GLN A 146 -0.60 -5.66 9.88
CA GLN A 146 -0.36 -5.15 11.24
C GLN A 146 1.03 -4.51 11.35
N ARG A 147 2.06 -5.21 10.86
CA ARG A 147 3.45 -4.75 10.90
C ARG A 147 3.70 -3.56 9.98
N THR A 148 3.02 -3.49 8.84
CA THR A 148 3.10 -2.35 7.93
C THR A 148 2.62 -1.08 8.60
N GLN A 149 1.45 -1.12 9.24
CA GLN A 149 0.95 0.07 9.94
C GLN A 149 1.86 0.44 11.11
N GLN A 150 2.34 -0.55 11.88
CA GLN A 150 3.32 -0.30 12.94
C GLN A 150 4.59 0.38 12.41
N ALA A 151 5.15 -0.14 11.32
CA ALA A 151 6.34 0.41 10.69
C ALA A 151 6.12 1.83 10.14
N LEU A 152 4.94 2.13 9.59
CA LEU A 152 4.64 3.48 9.08
C LEU A 152 4.44 4.51 10.20
N LEU A 153 3.91 4.09 11.36
CA LEU A 153 3.59 4.99 12.48
C LEU A 153 4.71 5.17 13.50
N GLN A 154 5.45 4.10 13.79
CA GLN A 154 6.47 4.10 14.85
C GLN A 154 7.88 4.41 14.34
N TYR A 155 8.09 4.41 13.02
CA TYR A 155 9.44 4.59 12.49
C TYR A 155 9.87 6.06 12.60
N GLU A 156 10.85 6.30 13.47
CA GLU A 156 11.37 7.64 13.78
C GLU A 156 12.40 8.13 12.74
N ASN A 157 13.00 7.21 11.97
CA ASN A 157 14.02 7.52 10.98
C ASN A 157 13.37 7.88 9.63
N SER A 158 14.17 8.44 8.72
CA SER A 158 13.68 8.80 7.38
C SER A 158 13.41 7.53 6.54
N LEU A 159 12.20 7.37 6.00
CA LEU A 159 11.84 6.36 4.97
C LEU A 159 11.95 6.83 3.49
N PRO A 160 12.72 7.87 3.08
CA PRO A 160 12.65 8.39 1.74
C PRO A 160 13.26 7.40 0.74
N GLY A 161 12.63 7.33 -0.44
CA GLY A 161 12.99 6.39 -1.50
C GLY A 161 12.28 5.05 -1.41
N ILE A 162 11.46 4.81 -0.39
CA ILE A 162 10.65 3.60 -0.27
C ILE A 162 9.37 3.75 -1.09
N ARG A 163 9.03 2.72 -1.85
CA ARG A 163 7.79 2.66 -2.62
C ARG A 163 6.65 2.13 -1.77
N VAL A 164 5.52 2.81 -1.86
CA VAL A 164 4.28 2.48 -1.17
C VAL A 164 3.10 2.49 -2.13
N LEU A 165 2.08 1.71 -1.78
CA LEU A 165 0.74 1.79 -2.31
C LEU A 165 -0.10 2.62 -1.36
N MET A 166 -0.78 3.62 -1.89
CA MET A 166 -1.72 4.44 -1.13
C MET A 166 -3.11 4.26 -1.66
N TYR A 167 -4.08 4.20 -0.77
CA TYR A 167 -5.45 4.09 -1.17
C TYR A 167 -5.95 5.36 -1.87
N GLY A 168 -6.57 5.18 -3.04
CA GLY A 168 -7.03 6.27 -3.88
C GLY A 168 -8.43 6.76 -3.52
N ILE A 169 -8.58 7.54 -2.44
CA ILE A 169 -9.88 8.06 -1.96
C ILE A 169 -10.70 8.68 -3.10
N ASN A 170 -10.15 9.75 -3.69
CA ASN A 170 -10.78 10.54 -4.75
C ASN A 170 -10.24 10.16 -6.13
N SER A 171 -9.81 8.90 -6.29
CA SER A 171 -9.16 8.41 -7.50
C SER A 171 -10.05 7.45 -8.27
N THR A 172 -9.83 7.41 -9.59
CA THR A 172 -10.38 6.38 -10.49
C THR A 172 -9.57 5.09 -10.45
N VAL A 173 -8.55 5.00 -9.60
CA VAL A 173 -7.81 3.77 -9.33
C VAL A 173 -7.83 3.47 -7.84
N ARG A 174 -7.98 2.20 -7.50
CA ARG A 174 -8.02 1.71 -6.10
C ARG A 174 -6.74 2.01 -5.33
N TRP A 175 -5.59 1.77 -5.97
CA TRP A 175 -4.26 1.94 -5.39
C TRP A 175 -3.41 2.83 -6.26
N ILE A 176 -2.70 3.76 -5.61
CA ILE A 176 -1.79 4.71 -6.25
C ILE A 176 -0.37 4.36 -5.81
N ASN A 177 0.51 4.13 -6.78
CA ASN A 177 1.94 3.97 -6.52
C ASN A 177 2.54 5.33 -6.13
N ALA A 178 3.26 5.36 -5.02
CA ALA A 178 3.95 6.55 -4.57
C ALA A 178 5.32 6.23 -3.95
N LEU A 179 6.18 7.24 -3.96
CA LEU A 179 7.48 7.21 -3.32
C LEU A 179 7.41 8.04 -2.04
N ILE A 180 7.82 7.50 -0.90
CA ILE A 180 8.02 8.32 0.29
C ILE A 180 9.18 9.27 0.00
N THR A 181 8.97 10.57 0.17
CA THR A 181 9.98 11.62 -0.02
C THR A 181 10.43 12.23 1.30
N GLY A 182 9.66 12.06 2.37
CA GLY A 182 10.02 12.51 3.71
C GLY A 182 8.95 12.21 4.75
N HIS A 183 9.19 12.67 5.97
CA HIS A 183 8.23 12.64 7.07
C HIS A 183 7.76 14.07 7.37
N GLY A 184 6.45 14.24 7.43
CA GLY A 184 5.80 15.43 7.94
C GLY A 184 5.77 15.45 9.47
N LYS A 185 5.03 16.42 10.02
CA LYS A 185 4.77 16.49 11.46
C LYS A 185 3.75 15.41 11.88
N ALA A 186 3.82 14.98 13.14
CA ALA A 186 2.83 14.10 13.78
C ALA A 186 2.61 12.74 13.09
N GLY A 187 3.65 12.14 12.50
CA GLY A 187 3.56 10.81 11.87
C GLY A 187 3.05 10.81 10.42
N ARG A 188 2.77 11.98 9.85
CA ARG A 188 2.38 12.12 8.43
C ARG A 188 3.55 11.83 7.51
N LEU A 189 3.27 11.28 6.34
CA LEU A 189 4.24 10.99 5.30
C LEU A 189 4.15 12.02 4.18
N GLN A 190 5.28 12.50 3.70
CA GLN A 190 5.37 13.17 2.43
C GLN A 190 5.64 12.13 1.36
N VAL A 191 4.79 12.10 0.34
CA VAL A 191 4.77 11.07 -0.68
C VAL A 191 4.67 11.74 -2.05
N LEU A 192 5.31 11.16 -3.04
CA LEU A 192 5.27 11.61 -4.43
C LEU A 192 4.55 10.55 -5.26
N ASN A 193 3.38 10.90 -5.81
CA ASN A 193 2.67 10.02 -6.73
C ASN A 193 3.54 9.75 -7.98
N GLU A 194 3.77 8.49 -8.35
CA GLU A 194 4.67 8.14 -9.45
C GLU A 194 4.10 8.48 -10.85
N GLN A 195 2.78 8.55 -11.00
CA GLN A 195 2.12 8.85 -12.28
C GLN A 195 1.95 10.35 -12.51
N VAL A 196 1.50 11.07 -11.47
CA VAL A 196 1.17 12.51 -11.57
C VAL A 196 2.34 13.39 -11.11
N LEU A 197 3.34 12.80 -10.45
CA LEU A 197 4.52 13.49 -9.90
C LEU A 197 4.16 14.68 -8.99
N THR A 198 3.02 14.58 -8.31
CA THR A 198 2.55 15.60 -7.36
C THR A 198 2.88 15.15 -5.93
N PRO A 199 3.62 15.96 -5.16
CA PRO A 199 3.82 15.70 -3.73
C PRO A 199 2.52 15.86 -2.96
N THR A 200 2.19 14.89 -2.12
CA THR A 200 1.06 14.97 -1.19
C THR A 200 1.52 14.62 0.23
N ILE A 201 0.75 15.08 1.21
CA ILE A 201 0.93 14.72 2.61
C ILE A 201 -0.20 13.73 2.95
N VAL A 202 0.15 12.58 3.49
CA VAL A 202 -0.79 11.54 3.87
C VAL A 202 -0.57 11.13 5.31
N ASP A 203 -1.65 10.78 6.01
CA ASP A 203 -1.59 10.23 7.35
C ASP A 203 -1.91 8.73 7.31
N PRO A 204 -0.97 7.83 7.67
CA PRO A 204 -1.22 6.39 7.70
C PRO A 204 -2.28 5.94 8.71
N ARG A 205 -2.73 6.84 9.59
CA ARG A 205 -3.88 6.61 10.49
C ARG A 205 -5.22 6.85 9.82
N GLU A 206 -5.26 7.74 8.82
CA GLU A 206 -6.48 8.17 8.12
C GLU A 206 -6.65 7.49 6.76
N ILE A 207 -5.56 7.09 6.11
CA ILE A 207 -5.56 6.49 4.77
C ILE A 207 -4.72 5.22 4.77
N GLN A 208 -5.23 4.16 4.14
CA GLN A 208 -4.47 2.93 4.05
C GLN A 208 -3.25 3.11 3.15
N VAL A 209 -2.08 2.87 3.74
CA VAL A 209 -0.78 2.86 3.08
C VAL A 209 -0.13 1.51 3.29
N MET A 210 0.42 0.93 2.23
CA MET A 210 1.10 -0.36 2.25
C MET A 210 2.46 -0.27 1.58
N PHE A 211 3.45 -1.02 2.06
CA PHE A 211 4.71 -1.16 1.31
C PHE A 211 4.46 -1.95 0.03
N LEU A 212 5.10 -1.54 -1.06
CA LEU A 212 5.02 -2.28 -2.32
C LEU A 212 5.74 -3.65 -2.22
N ASP A 213 6.83 -3.72 -1.44
CA ASP A 213 7.55 -4.95 -1.13
C ASP A 213 7.40 -5.28 0.37
N PRO A 214 6.65 -6.34 0.74
CA PRO A 214 6.48 -6.75 2.13
C PRO A 214 7.77 -7.11 2.86
N ASN A 215 8.84 -7.49 2.14
CA ASN A 215 10.13 -7.80 2.78
C ASN A 215 10.73 -6.57 3.48
N MET A 216 10.40 -5.38 3.00
CA MET A 216 10.85 -4.13 3.62
C MET A 216 10.30 -3.95 5.03
N ILE A 217 9.16 -4.56 5.36
CA ILE A 217 8.56 -4.46 6.69
C ILE A 217 9.54 -4.95 7.76
N ILE A 218 10.17 -6.10 7.53
CA ILE A 218 11.13 -6.70 8.47
C ILE A 218 12.37 -5.80 8.57
N ASP A 219 12.90 -5.35 7.43
CA ASP A 219 14.08 -4.47 7.40
C ASP A 219 13.87 -3.14 8.12
N ILE A 220 12.66 -2.56 8.02
CA ILE A 220 12.26 -1.34 8.69
C ILE A 220 12.15 -1.58 10.21
N LEU A 221 11.41 -2.60 10.61
CA LEU A 221 11.16 -2.90 12.03
C LEU A 221 12.43 -3.33 12.77
N ASP A 222 13.33 -4.04 12.12
CA ASP A 222 14.62 -4.44 12.70
C ASP A 222 15.71 -3.36 12.54
N ASN A 223 15.36 -2.15 12.05
CA ASN A 223 16.28 -1.03 11.80
C ASN A 223 17.47 -1.35 10.86
N ASN A 224 17.29 -2.31 9.96
CA ASN A 224 18.31 -2.79 9.02
C ASN A 224 18.42 -1.97 7.72
N LEU A 225 17.54 -0.99 7.50
CA LEU A 225 17.51 -0.14 6.30
C LEU A 225 18.84 0.57 6.00
N GLY A 226 19.66 0.86 7.02
CA GLY A 226 20.97 1.49 6.88
C GLY A 226 21.98 0.66 6.05
N VAL A 227 21.76 -0.65 5.90
CA VAL A 227 22.63 -1.53 5.11
C VAL A 227 22.41 -1.35 3.60
N TYR A 228 21.17 -1.04 3.17
CA TYR A 228 20.81 -0.86 1.77
C TYR A 228 21.17 0.54 1.24
N GLN A 229 20.89 1.60 2.00
CA GLN A 229 21.26 2.98 1.59
C GLN A 229 22.79 3.18 1.51
N ARG A 230 23.59 2.48 2.33
CA ARG A 230 25.07 2.57 2.28
C ARG A 230 25.68 1.86 1.07
N ARG A 231 25.02 0.83 0.49
CA ARG A 231 25.56 0.16 -0.72
C ARG A 231 25.34 0.99 -1.98
N SER A 232 24.26 1.76 -2.09
CA SER A 232 24.03 2.66 -3.23
C SER A 232 25.00 3.85 -3.26
N ARG A 233 25.50 4.30 -2.10
CA ARG A 233 26.51 5.37 -2.00
C ARG A 233 27.95 4.92 -2.23
N ARG A 234 28.24 3.62 -2.36
CA ARG A 234 29.53 3.17 -2.88
C ARG A 234 29.52 3.25 -4.40
N GLY A 235 29.59 4.50 -4.88
CA GLY A 235 30.11 4.79 -6.19
C GLY A 235 31.47 4.11 -6.36
N THR A 236 31.74 3.68 -7.58
CA THR A 236 32.99 3.12 -8.08
C THR A 236 34.22 3.88 -7.58
N SER A 237 34.73 3.53 -6.40
CA SER A 237 36.10 3.83 -6.02
C SER A 237 36.97 2.75 -6.65
N SER A 238 37.50 3.08 -7.82
CA SER A 238 38.70 2.51 -8.43
C SER A 238 39.64 1.95 -7.35
N ALA A 239 39.75 0.64 -7.28
CA ALA A 239 40.74 -0.04 -6.47
C ALA A 239 41.89 -0.48 -7.38
N ASN A 240 42.91 0.38 -7.39
CA ASN A 240 44.34 0.07 -7.39
C ASN A 240 44.90 -0.92 -8.43
N VAL A 241 45.69 -0.33 -9.31
CA VAL A 241 46.78 -0.91 -10.11
C VAL A 241 47.64 -1.87 -9.28
N SER A 242 47.74 -3.12 -9.73
CA SER A 242 48.74 -4.08 -9.28
C SER A 242 50.07 -3.86 -10.03
N PRO A 243 51.25 -3.79 -9.36
CA PRO A 243 52.53 -3.76 -10.06
C PRO A 243 52.88 -5.14 -10.62
N LEU A 244 53.30 -5.15 -11.88
CA LEU A 244 53.79 -6.32 -12.63
C LEU A 244 55.11 -6.85 -12.03
N PRO A 245 55.30 -8.17 -11.86
CA PRO A 245 56.61 -8.74 -11.56
C PRO A 245 57.39 -8.96 -12.87
N THR A 246 58.60 -8.40 -12.92
CA THR A 246 59.59 -8.69 -13.97
C THR A 246 60.06 -10.15 -13.93
N PRO A 247 60.25 -10.80 -15.10
CA PRO A 247 61.21 -11.89 -15.18
C PRO A 247 62.36 -11.58 -16.16
N LYS A 248 63.46 -12.27 -15.84
CA LYS A 248 64.82 -12.10 -16.33
C LYS A 248 64.99 -12.45 -17.81
N ARG A 249 65.92 -11.71 -18.40
CA ARG A 249 66.61 -11.88 -19.69
C ARG A 249 67.17 -13.29 -19.92
N ARG A 250 66.90 -13.91 -21.08
CA ARG A 250 67.82 -14.81 -21.80
C ARG A 250 67.53 -14.85 -23.30
N SER A 251 68.61 -14.97 -24.06
CA SER A 251 68.83 -14.77 -25.50
C SER A 251 68.53 -15.99 -26.38
N SER A 252 68.19 -15.73 -27.66
CA SER A 252 68.66 -16.37 -28.92
C SER A 252 67.52 -16.47 -29.98
N VAL A 253 67.63 -15.81 -31.14
CA VAL A 253 68.12 -16.27 -32.48
C VAL A 253 66.99 -16.68 -33.48
N THR A 254 66.83 -15.83 -34.52
CA THR A 254 66.37 -16.02 -35.92
C THR A 254 65.09 -16.80 -36.29
N LYS A 255 64.20 -16.18 -37.08
CA LYS A 255 64.05 -16.38 -38.55
C LYS A 255 62.99 -15.47 -39.19
N ARG A 256 63.26 -15.07 -40.43
CA ARG A 256 62.44 -14.26 -41.37
C ARG A 256 61.31 -15.08 -42.04
N LYS A 257 60.30 -14.34 -42.55
CA LYS A 257 59.46 -14.48 -43.79
C LYS A 257 57.99 -14.15 -43.43
N SER A 258 57.14 -13.47 -44.20
CA SER A 258 57.13 -12.69 -45.45
C SER A 258 55.71 -12.08 -45.60
N LEU A 259 55.60 -10.93 -46.28
CA LEU A 259 54.42 -10.12 -46.71
C LEU A 259 53.35 -10.92 -47.54
N PRO A 260 52.14 -10.38 -47.93
CA PRO A 260 51.81 -8.96 -48.11
C PRO A 260 50.40 -8.42 -47.72
N GLU A 261 50.38 -7.09 -47.78
CA GLU A 261 49.36 -6.04 -47.85
C GLU A 261 48.32 -6.20 -49.00
N ILE A 262 47.08 -5.68 -48.84
CA ILE A 262 46.26 -5.00 -49.89
C ILE A 262 44.98 -4.33 -49.29
N LEU A 263 44.86 -3.04 -49.62
CA LEU A 263 43.77 -2.04 -49.71
C LEU A 263 42.37 -2.21 -49.09
N VAL A 264 42.07 -1.27 -48.17
CA VAL A 264 41.08 -0.16 -48.22
C VAL A 264 40.00 -0.15 -49.31
N ASP A 265 38.72 0.03 -48.91
CA ASP A 265 37.88 1.09 -49.48
C ASP A 265 36.73 1.58 -48.55
N LYS A 266 36.47 2.90 -48.59
CA LYS A 266 35.36 3.61 -47.93
C LYS A 266 34.30 3.98 -48.99
N PRO A 267 33.04 4.24 -48.61
CA PRO A 267 32.25 5.24 -49.34
C PRO A 267 31.88 6.46 -48.50
N LYS A 268 31.80 7.58 -49.22
CA LYS A 268 31.54 8.97 -48.82
C LYS A 268 30.04 9.28 -48.69
N ARG A 269 29.79 10.32 -47.90
CA ARG A 269 28.64 11.26 -47.92
C ARG A 269 28.30 11.79 -49.32
N GLU A 270 27.00 11.98 -49.56
CA GLU A 270 26.46 13.09 -50.36
C GLU A 270 25.26 13.75 -49.65
N LYS A 271 25.12 15.07 -49.87
CA LYS A 271 24.07 15.97 -49.36
C LYS A 271 23.18 16.41 -50.53
N LEU A 272 21.91 16.71 -50.21
CA LEU A 272 20.96 17.73 -50.72
C LEU A 272 19.55 17.09 -50.77
N GLY A 273 18.43 17.74 -50.45
CA GLY A 273 18.18 19.17 -50.41
C GLY A 273 16.95 19.55 -49.56
N SER A 274 16.79 20.86 -49.44
CA SER A 274 15.75 21.61 -48.74
C SER A 274 14.37 21.43 -49.39
N ASN A 275 13.30 21.40 -48.60
CA ASN A 275 12.13 22.24 -48.90
C ASN A 275 11.23 22.52 -47.68
N ASN A 276 11.00 23.82 -47.47
CA ASN A 276 9.99 24.42 -46.62
C ASN A 276 8.57 24.04 -47.08
N LYS A 277 7.64 23.85 -46.12
CA LYS A 277 6.35 24.58 -46.02
C LYS A 277 5.46 23.98 -44.92
N ALA A 278 5.09 24.83 -43.97
CA ALA A 278 3.88 24.66 -43.15
C ALA A 278 2.61 24.80 -44.02
N PRO A 279 1.46 24.30 -43.55
CA PRO A 279 0.32 25.21 -43.47
C PRO A 279 -0.54 25.11 -42.19
N GLN A 280 -1.01 26.32 -41.88
CA GLN A 280 -2.04 26.83 -40.99
C GLN A 280 -3.22 25.95 -40.50
N ARG A 281 -3.52 26.17 -39.20
CA ARG A 281 -4.79 26.70 -38.64
C ARG A 281 -6.04 26.63 -39.54
N LYS A 282 -7.06 25.92 -39.07
CA LYS A 282 -8.48 26.28 -39.30
C LYS A 282 -9.16 26.65 -37.98
N ARG A 283 -9.71 27.87 -37.94
CA ARG A 283 -10.67 28.38 -36.97
C ARG A 283 -12.08 28.07 -37.50
N THR A 284 -13.00 27.66 -36.63
CA THR A 284 -14.46 27.87 -36.74
C THR A 284 -15.00 28.04 -35.31
N SER A 285 -15.28 29.27 -34.88
CA SER A 285 -16.63 29.89 -34.68
C SER A 285 -17.48 29.15 -33.62
N ARG A 286 -17.50 29.61 -32.35
CA ARG A 286 -18.51 30.52 -31.75
C ARG A 286 -19.96 30.25 -32.17
N SER A 287 -20.76 29.75 -31.22
CA SER A 287 -22.16 30.17 -31.02
C SER A 287 -22.44 30.27 -29.52
N ARG A 288 -23.09 31.38 -29.14
CA ARG A 288 -23.55 31.81 -27.81
C ARG A 288 -25.08 31.88 -27.87
N LYS A 289 -25.69 31.84 -26.68
CA LYS A 289 -27.10 32.09 -26.27
C LYS A 289 -27.86 30.78 -25.99
N SER A 290 -28.63 30.67 -24.91
CA SER A 290 -29.31 31.69 -24.11
C SER A 290 -29.56 31.23 -22.67
N ASN A 291 -29.36 32.15 -21.73
CA ASN A 291 -30.03 32.15 -20.43
C ASN A 291 -31.54 32.33 -20.63
N SER A 292 -32.35 31.62 -19.84
CA SER A 292 -33.67 32.09 -19.43
C SER A 292 -33.83 31.86 -17.94
N SER A 293 -33.83 32.97 -17.22
CA SER A 293 -34.29 33.10 -15.84
C SER A 293 -35.79 32.81 -15.80
N THR A 294 -36.26 32.10 -14.77
CA THR A 294 -37.61 32.33 -14.25
C THR A 294 -37.57 32.17 -12.74
N GLU A 295 -37.54 33.32 -12.10
CA GLU A 295 -37.82 33.56 -10.69
C GLU A 295 -39.36 33.64 -10.57
N LEU A 296 -39.96 32.85 -9.68
CA LEU A 296 -41.30 33.12 -9.14
C LEU A 296 -41.33 32.73 -7.66
N THR A 297 -41.58 33.76 -6.86
CA THR A 297 -41.71 33.88 -5.42
C THR A 297 -42.79 33.02 -4.75
N PRO A 298 -42.73 32.86 -3.41
CA PRO A 298 -43.70 32.10 -2.61
C PRO A 298 -44.88 32.97 -2.15
N LEU A 299 -45.99 32.34 -1.76
CA LEU A 299 -47.14 32.96 -1.06
C LEU A 299 -47.79 31.95 -0.09
N PRO A 300 -48.57 32.42 0.90
CA PRO A 300 -48.35 32.08 2.32
C PRO A 300 -49.56 31.42 3.02
N GLN A 301 -49.36 31.22 4.32
CA GLN A 301 -50.25 30.72 5.39
C GLN A 301 -50.21 29.21 5.65
#